data_AF-A0A6D2KNF4-F1
#
_entry.id   AF-A0A6D2KNF4-F1
#
_cell.length_a   1.000
_cell.length_b   1.000
_cell.length_c   1.000
_cell.angle_alpha   90.00
_cell.angle_beta   90.00
_cell.angle_gamma   90.00
#
_symmetry.space_group_name_H-M   'P 1'
#
loop_
_entity.id
_entity.type
_entity.pdbx_description
1 polymer ?
#
loop_
_entity_poly.entity_id
_entity_poly.type
_entity_poly.pdbx_seq_one_letter_code
_entity_poly.pdbx_strand_id
1 'polypeptide(L)'
;MAMASFTQLSSSSSSPLFHPQITKTPFLLPAAKIGRHGFSFSLSLSRRSSSVSALAASSPAVGVNAPVTSEKSVRTLPFRVGHGFDLHRLEPGYPLIIGGIDIPHDRGCEAHSDGDVLLHCVVDAILGALGLPDIGQIFPDNDPKWKGAASSVFIKEAVRLMDEAGYEIGNLDATLILQRPKISPHKENIRANLSQLLGADPSVVNLKAKTHEKVDSLGENRSIAAHTVVLLMKK
;
A
#
# COMPACT_ATOMS: atom_id res chain seq x y z
N MET A 1 -59.42 -21.97 -40.20
CA MET A 1 -60.43 -21.00 -39.69
C MET A 1 -60.07 -20.71 -38.24
N ALA A 2 -59.72 -19.52 -37.75
CA ALA A 2 -59.43 -18.18 -38.27
C ALA A 2 -58.49 -17.55 -37.21
N MET A 3 -57.26 -17.12 -37.52
CA MET A 3 -56.88 -15.74 -37.89
C MET A 3 -57.53 -14.65 -37.02
N ALA A 4 -56.70 -14.04 -36.15
CA ALA A 4 -56.89 -12.68 -35.68
C ALA A 4 -55.50 -12.01 -35.52
N SER A 5 -55.13 -11.26 -36.56
CA SER A 5 -54.07 -10.25 -36.56
C SER A 5 -54.50 -9.03 -35.77
N PHE A 6 -53.59 -8.34 -35.07
CA PHE A 6 -53.64 -6.87 -34.96
C PHE A 6 -52.25 -6.31 -34.55
N THR A 7 -51.52 -5.89 -35.58
CA THR A 7 -50.85 -4.57 -35.76
C THR A 7 -49.88 -4.03 -34.70
N GLN A 8 -48.63 -3.87 -35.14
CA GLN A 8 -47.58 -3.02 -34.55
C GLN A 8 -47.99 -1.54 -34.49
N LEU A 9 -47.66 -0.87 -33.39
CA LEU A 9 -47.53 0.57 -33.29
C LEU A 9 -46.12 0.91 -32.79
N SER A 10 -45.31 1.44 -33.70
CA SER A 10 -44.06 2.11 -33.42
C SER A 10 -44.34 3.48 -32.78
N SER A 11 -43.82 3.72 -31.58
CA SER A 11 -43.73 5.08 -31.03
C SER A 11 -42.29 5.36 -30.62
N SER A 12 -41.58 6.06 -31.51
CA SER A 12 -40.32 6.74 -31.24
C SER A 12 -40.59 7.94 -30.34
N SER A 13 -40.15 7.88 -29.08
CA SER A 13 -40.04 9.06 -28.20
C SER A 13 -38.58 9.27 -27.83
N SER A 14 -37.91 10.08 -28.63
CA SER A 14 -36.58 10.62 -28.36
C SER A 14 -36.66 11.65 -27.23
N SER A 15 -36.14 11.29 -26.05
CA SER A 15 -35.91 12.21 -24.94
C SER A 15 -34.56 12.92 -25.12
N PRO A 16 -34.45 14.25 -25.00
CA PRO A 16 -33.16 14.92 -25.04
C PRO A 16 -32.44 14.72 -23.69
N LEU A 17 -31.27 14.08 -23.75
CA LEU A 17 -30.33 13.99 -22.63
C LEU A 17 -29.70 15.37 -22.39
N PHE A 18 -30.04 16.01 -21.27
CA PHE A 18 -29.30 17.15 -20.74
C PHE A 18 -27.90 16.70 -20.33
N HIS A 19 -26.87 17.13 -21.08
CA HIS A 19 -25.48 17.08 -20.65
C HIS A 19 -25.17 18.36 -19.86
N PRO A 20 -24.82 18.29 -18.56
CA PRO A 20 -24.18 19.42 -17.90
C PRO A 20 -22.73 19.52 -18.40
N GLN A 21 -22.44 20.52 -19.24
CA GLN A 21 -21.07 20.89 -19.54
C GLN A 21 -20.42 21.50 -18.30
N ILE A 22 -19.55 20.73 -17.65
CA ILE A 22 -18.65 21.23 -16.61
C ILE A 22 -17.45 21.88 -17.32
N THR A 23 -17.48 23.21 -17.42
CA THR A 23 -16.32 24.00 -17.81
C THR A 23 -15.32 24.00 -16.65
N LYS A 24 -14.21 23.28 -16.79
CA LYS A 24 -13.07 23.36 -15.87
C LYS A 24 -12.33 24.67 -16.14
N THR A 25 -12.62 25.71 -15.36
CA THR A 25 -11.71 26.85 -15.20
C THR A 25 -10.52 26.43 -14.32
N PRO A 26 -9.26 26.69 -14.72
CA PRO A 26 -8.12 26.35 -13.90
C PRO A 26 -8.03 27.35 -12.74
N PHE A 27 -8.16 26.85 -11.51
CA PHE A 27 -7.91 27.62 -10.31
C PHE A 27 -6.39 27.74 -10.11
N LEU A 28 -5.85 28.92 -10.36
CA LEU A 28 -4.42 29.22 -10.21
C LEU A 28 -4.10 29.43 -8.71
N LEU A 29 -3.44 28.46 -8.09
CA LEU A 29 -2.89 28.60 -6.73
C LEU A 29 -1.55 29.36 -6.77
N PRO A 30 -1.26 30.24 -5.80
CA PRO A 30 0.01 30.94 -5.72
C PRO A 30 1.15 29.99 -5.30
N ALA A 31 2.28 30.12 -5.99
CA ALA A 31 3.49 29.33 -5.78
C ALA A 31 4.05 29.49 -4.36
N ALA A 32 4.10 28.38 -3.61
CA ALA A 32 4.86 28.30 -2.37
C ALA A 32 6.36 28.17 -2.69
N LYS A 33 7.16 29.11 -2.16
CA LYS A 33 8.62 29.09 -2.24
C LYS A 33 9.17 27.88 -1.50
N ILE A 34 9.75 26.93 -2.23
CA ILE A 34 10.54 25.83 -1.67
C ILE A 34 11.89 26.42 -1.23
N GLY A 35 12.11 26.46 0.09
CA GLY A 35 13.40 26.78 0.69
C GLY A 35 14.42 25.68 0.37
N ARG A 36 15.53 26.07 -0.26
CA ARG A 36 16.70 25.21 -0.44
C ARG A 36 17.39 25.02 0.90
N HIS A 37 17.27 23.83 1.51
CA HIS A 37 18.23 23.42 2.53
C HIS A 37 19.49 22.88 1.85
N GLY A 38 20.54 23.70 1.84
CA GLY A 38 21.88 23.29 1.45
C GLY A 38 22.46 22.34 2.49
N PHE A 39 22.80 21.13 2.06
CA PHE A 39 23.68 20.23 2.81
C PHE A 39 25.11 20.80 2.76
N SER A 40 25.61 21.23 3.92
CA SER A 40 27.04 21.56 4.09
C SER A 40 27.78 20.30 4.51
N PHE A 41 28.59 19.76 3.60
CA PHE A 41 29.61 18.76 3.91
C PHE A 41 30.83 19.48 4.50
N SER A 42 31.17 19.21 5.76
CA SER A 42 32.43 19.62 6.37
C SER A 42 33.37 18.42 6.41
N LEU A 43 34.43 18.44 5.58
CA LEU A 43 35.58 17.54 5.71
C LEU A 43 36.45 18.02 6.87
N SER A 44 36.65 17.18 7.89
CA SER A 44 37.63 17.43 8.95
C SER A 44 39.04 17.11 8.45
N LEU A 45 39.86 18.14 8.24
CA LEU A 45 41.31 17.98 8.09
C LEU A 45 41.97 18.05 9.47
N SER A 46 42.60 16.95 9.87
CA SER A 46 43.47 16.89 11.05
C SER A 46 44.76 17.67 10.79
N ARG A 47 45.07 18.66 11.64
CA ARG A 47 46.41 19.26 11.71
C ARG A 47 46.83 19.48 13.16
N ARG A 48 48.06 19.03 13.43
CA ARG A 48 48.75 19.01 14.73
C ARG A 48 49.14 20.40 15.26
N SER A 49 49.05 20.48 16.59
CA SER A 49 49.81 21.23 17.61
C SER A 49 50.57 22.51 17.25
N SER A 50 50.32 23.54 18.05
CA SER A 50 51.39 24.24 18.78
C SER A 50 50.81 24.96 20.01
N SER A 51 51.47 24.74 21.14
CA SER A 51 51.20 25.30 22.45
C SER A 51 51.59 26.78 22.52
N VAL A 52 50.65 27.64 22.91
CA VAL A 52 50.96 29.01 23.33
C VAL A 52 50.22 29.27 24.65
N SER A 53 51.00 29.48 25.71
CA SER A 53 50.52 29.85 27.04
C SER A 53 50.19 31.34 27.05
N ALA A 54 48.96 31.71 27.41
CA ALA A 54 48.56 33.09 27.66
C ALA A 54 47.83 33.18 29.01
N LEU A 55 48.35 34.03 29.88
CA LEU A 55 47.86 34.30 31.23
C LEU A 55 46.75 35.35 31.24
N ALA A 56 45.77 35.10 32.12
CA ALA A 56 44.89 36.03 32.84
C ALA A 56 43.84 36.89 32.08
N ALA A 57 42.56 36.65 32.42
CA ALA A 57 41.65 37.67 32.95
C ALA A 57 40.34 37.00 33.45
N SER A 58 40.05 37.14 34.74
CA SER A 58 38.78 36.73 35.35
C SER A 58 37.67 37.72 34.96
N SER A 59 36.67 37.25 34.23
CA SER A 59 35.38 37.94 34.09
C SER A 59 34.29 37.07 34.73
N PRO A 60 33.35 37.64 35.49
CA PRO A 60 32.22 36.86 35.98
C PRO A 60 31.31 36.58 34.79
N ALA A 61 31.43 35.39 34.21
CA ALA A 61 30.46 34.91 33.24
C ALA A 61 29.15 34.70 33.99
N VAL A 62 28.21 35.63 33.82
CA VAL A 62 26.80 35.42 34.13
C VAL A 62 26.38 34.16 33.37
N GLY A 63 26.12 33.08 34.12
CA GLY A 63 25.60 31.85 33.58
C GLY A 63 24.25 32.13 32.94
N VAL A 64 24.25 32.31 31.63
CA VAL A 64 23.03 32.22 30.83
C VAL A 64 22.62 30.76 30.93
N ASN A 65 21.65 30.47 31.80
CA ASN A 65 20.98 29.18 31.83
C ASN A 65 20.46 28.94 30.42
N ALA A 66 21.13 28.04 29.69
CA ALA A 66 20.63 27.53 28.43
C ALA A 66 19.21 27.01 28.69
N PRO A 67 18.23 27.34 27.84
CA PRO A 67 16.90 26.78 27.99
C PRO A 67 17.04 25.27 27.89
N VAL A 68 16.71 24.57 28.98
CA VAL A 68 16.56 23.12 29.02
C VAL A 68 15.43 22.80 28.06
N THR A 69 15.76 22.51 26.82
CA THR A 69 14.80 21.93 25.88
C THR A 69 14.48 20.56 26.43
N SER A 70 13.34 20.42 27.10
CA SER A 70 12.81 19.12 27.47
C SER A 70 12.57 18.36 26.17
N GLU A 71 13.52 17.52 25.79
CA GLU A 71 13.32 16.56 24.71
C GLU A 71 12.13 15.70 25.12
N LYS A 72 10.97 15.95 24.50
CA LYS A 72 9.81 15.07 24.64
C LYS A 72 10.26 13.70 24.14
N SER A 73 10.49 12.79 25.08
CA SER A 73 10.69 11.37 24.81
C SER A 73 9.62 10.91 23.82
N VAL A 74 10.05 10.55 22.61
CA VAL A 74 9.16 10.07 21.56
C VAL A 74 8.56 8.76 22.05
N ARG A 75 7.23 8.74 22.24
CA ARG A 75 6.53 7.53 22.69
C ARG A 75 6.65 6.44 21.61
N THR A 76 7.42 5.40 21.89
CA THR A 76 7.39 4.15 21.13
C THR A 76 6.18 3.33 21.56
N LEU A 77 5.40 2.84 20.60
CA LEU A 77 4.24 1.99 20.86
C LEU A 77 4.69 0.52 20.82
N PRO A 78 4.33 -0.31 21.82
CA PRO A 78 4.67 -1.73 21.80
C PRO A 78 3.93 -2.49 20.70
N PHE A 79 2.77 -1.99 20.27
CA PHE A 79 1.91 -2.58 19.25
C PHE A 79 1.42 -1.55 18.26
N ARG A 80 1.29 -1.94 16.99
CA ARG A 80 0.66 -1.14 15.94
C ARG A 80 -0.28 -2.00 15.12
N VAL A 81 -1.43 -1.44 14.75
CA VAL A 81 -2.41 -2.13 13.91
C VAL A 81 -2.39 -1.49 12.52
N GLY A 82 -2.43 -2.33 11.50
CA GLY A 82 -2.59 -1.91 10.12
C GLY A 82 -3.77 -2.61 9.47
N HIS A 83 -4.44 -1.90 8.58
CA HIS A 83 -5.49 -2.43 7.73
C HIS A 83 -5.15 -2.11 6.28
N GLY A 84 -5.33 -3.09 5.41
CA GLY A 84 -5.21 -2.92 3.98
C GLY A 84 -6.49 -3.36 3.28
N PHE A 85 -6.75 -2.75 2.13
CA PHE A 85 -7.77 -3.16 1.18
C PHE A 85 -7.24 -2.96 -0.24
N ASP A 86 -7.42 -3.96 -1.09
CA ASP A 86 -7.13 -3.84 -2.53
C ASP A 86 -8.23 -4.54 -3.34
N LEU A 87 -8.45 -4.07 -4.57
CA LEU A 87 -9.42 -4.61 -5.52
C LEU A 87 -8.91 -4.50 -6.96
N HIS A 88 -8.91 -5.63 -7.68
CA HIS A 88 -8.57 -5.68 -9.09
C HIS A 88 -9.75 -6.14 -9.95
N ARG A 89 -9.80 -5.64 -11.19
CA ARG A 89 -10.70 -6.19 -12.22
C ARG A 89 -10.18 -7.55 -12.68
N LEU A 90 -11.11 -8.47 -12.93
CA LEU A 90 -10.81 -9.77 -13.52
C LEU A 90 -11.22 -9.76 -15.00
N GLU A 91 -10.29 -10.01 -15.90
CA GLU A 91 -10.52 -10.03 -17.34
C GLU A 91 -9.96 -11.30 -18.02
N PRO A 92 -10.56 -11.75 -19.15
CA PRO A 92 -10.05 -12.87 -19.91
C PRO A 92 -8.62 -12.65 -20.41
N GLY A 93 -7.81 -13.71 -20.43
CA GLY A 93 -6.44 -13.67 -20.97
C GLY A 93 -5.38 -13.15 -20.01
N TYR A 94 -5.74 -12.80 -18.77
CA TYR A 94 -4.81 -12.45 -17.71
C TYR A 94 -4.57 -13.64 -16.75
N PRO A 95 -3.39 -13.71 -16.11
CA PRO A 95 -3.12 -14.70 -15.07
C PRO A 95 -3.83 -14.33 -13.76
N LEU A 96 -4.20 -15.34 -12.97
CA LEU A 96 -4.76 -15.14 -11.63
C LEU A 96 -3.70 -15.51 -10.59
N ILE A 97 -2.90 -14.53 -10.20
CA ILE A 97 -1.85 -14.68 -9.20
C ILE A 97 -2.38 -14.21 -7.84
N ILE A 98 -2.30 -15.07 -6.83
CA ILE A 98 -2.77 -14.77 -5.47
C ILE A 98 -1.73 -15.24 -4.45
N GLY A 99 -1.19 -14.30 -3.67
CA GLY A 99 -0.09 -14.55 -2.74
C GLY A 99 1.11 -15.26 -3.39
N GLY A 100 1.44 -14.87 -4.61
CA GLY A 100 2.53 -15.40 -5.44
C GLY A 100 2.28 -16.76 -6.09
N ILE A 101 1.06 -17.30 -5.98
CA ILE A 101 0.68 -18.58 -6.58
C ILE A 101 -0.20 -18.32 -7.80
N ASP A 102 0.19 -18.83 -8.96
CA ASP A 102 -0.64 -18.82 -10.17
C ASP A 102 -1.74 -19.89 -10.06
N ILE A 103 -3.00 -19.45 -10.18
CA ILE A 103 -4.19 -20.28 -10.02
C ILE A 103 -4.91 -20.38 -11.37
N PRO A 104 -5.07 -21.59 -11.95
CA PRO A 104 -5.77 -21.75 -13.21
C PRO A 104 -7.21 -21.22 -13.15
N HIS A 105 -7.54 -20.29 -14.05
CA HIS A 105 -8.88 -19.70 -14.15
C HIS A 105 -9.14 -19.12 -15.54
N ASP A 106 -10.42 -18.92 -15.88
CA ASP A 106 -10.84 -18.30 -17.14
C ASP A 106 -10.60 -16.78 -17.22
N ARG A 107 -10.29 -16.16 -16.06
CA ARG A 107 -10.01 -14.72 -15.92
C ARG A 107 -8.89 -14.49 -14.93
N GLY A 108 -8.16 -13.41 -15.09
CA GLY A 108 -7.10 -12.98 -14.18
C GLY A 108 -7.08 -11.48 -13.99
N CYS A 109 -6.15 -10.97 -13.18
CA CYS A 109 -6.14 -9.57 -12.81
C CYS A 109 -5.59 -8.68 -13.92
N GLU A 110 -6.37 -7.68 -14.35
CA GLU A 110 -5.89 -6.61 -15.23
C GLU A 110 -5.21 -5.53 -14.37
N ALA A 111 -3.88 -5.53 -14.34
CA ALA A 111 -3.08 -4.60 -13.53
C ALA A 111 -1.78 -4.17 -14.22
N HIS A 112 -1.13 -3.13 -13.69
CA HIS A 112 0.19 -2.68 -14.13
C HIS A 112 1.33 -3.61 -13.64
N SER A 113 1.17 -4.20 -12.46
CA SER A 113 2.01 -5.25 -11.88
C SER A 113 1.53 -6.65 -12.30
N ASP A 114 1.90 -7.69 -11.57
CA ASP A 114 1.35 -9.05 -11.72
C ASP A 114 -0.11 -9.21 -11.21
N GLY A 115 -0.70 -8.16 -10.62
CA GLY A 115 -2.10 -8.11 -10.22
C GLY A 115 -2.43 -8.87 -8.93
N ASP A 116 -1.44 -9.16 -8.09
CA ASP A 116 -1.63 -9.89 -6.84
C ASP A 116 -2.27 -9.03 -5.74
N VAL A 117 -3.61 -9.00 -5.76
CA VAL A 117 -4.44 -8.26 -4.81
C VAL A 117 -4.15 -8.59 -3.34
N LEU A 118 -3.74 -9.83 -3.04
CA LEU A 118 -3.46 -10.25 -1.67
C LEU A 118 -2.14 -9.64 -1.19
N LEU A 119 -1.08 -9.71 -2.01
CA LEU A 119 0.21 -9.15 -1.62
C LEU A 119 0.15 -7.62 -1.51
N HIS A 120 -0.52 -6.93 -2.43
CA HIS A 120 -0.70 -5.48 -2.33
C HIS A 120 -1.42 -5.09 -1.03
N CYS A 121 -2.51 -5.79 -0.71
CA CYS A 121 -3.28 -5.53 0.49
C CYS A 121 -2.46 -5.78 1.78
N VAL A 122 -1.57 -6.78 1.79
CA VAL A 122 -0.64 -7.02 2.90
C VAL A 122 0.39 -5.89 3.03
N VAL A 123 0.95 -5.42 1.90
CA VAL A 123 1.88 -4.28 1.87
C VAL A 123 1.23 -3.05 2.51
N ASP A 124 0.03 -2.67 2.07
CA ASP A 124 -0.68 -1.51 2.63
C ASP A 124 -0.99 -1.66 4.11
N ALA A 125 -1.34 -2.86 4.57
CA ALA A 125 -1.53 -3.10 6.00
C ALA A 125 -0.24 -2.84 6.80
N ILE A 126 0.91 -3.32 6.33
CA ILE A 126 2.21 -3.10 6.99
C ILE A 126 2.59 -1.62 6.97
N LEU A 127 2.54 -0.97 5.81
CA LEU A 127 2.88 0.45 5.66
C LEU A 127 1.95 1.33 6.50
N GLY A 128 0.65 1.04 6.50
CA GLY A 128 -0.34 1.72 7.31
C GLY A 128 -0.10 1.58 8.82
N ALA A 129 0.27 0.37 9.30
CA ALA A 129 0.63 0.18 10.71
C ALA A 129 1.82 1.07 11.13
N LEU A 130 2.78 1.26 10.23
CA LEU A 130 3.97 2.09 10.45
C LEU A 130 3.69 3.59 10.27
N GLY A 131 2.57 3.96 9.63
CA GLY A 131 2.26 5.35 9.28
C GLY A 131 3.09 5.88 8.11
N LEU A 132 3.50 4.99 7.20
CA LEU A 132 4.25 5.31 5.99
C LEU A 132 3.31 5.62 4.80
N PRO A 133 3.83 6.21 3.71
CA PRO A 133 3.10 6.31 2.45
C PRO A 133 2.60 4.94 1.97
N ASP A 134 1.46 4.92 1.30
CA ASP A 134 0.85 3.69 0.78
C ASP A 134 1.60 3.11 -0.43
N ILE A 135 1.18 1.93 -0.90
CA ILE A 135 1.82 1.23 -2.02
C ILE A 135 1.88 2.07 -3.29
N GLY A 136 0.84 2.86 -3.61
CA GLY A 136 0.80 3.69 -4.81
C GLY A 136 1.72 4.91 -4.74
N GLN A 137 1.98 5.40 -3.52
CA GLN A 137 2.96 6.47 -3.28
C GLN A 137 4.41 5.97 -3.33
N ILE A 138 4.68 4.74 -2.85
CA ILE A 138 6.02 4.15 -2.89
C ILE A 138 6.34 3.55 -4.28
N PHE A 139 5.34 2.98 -4.96
CA PHE A 139 5.47 2.27 -6.23
C PHE A 139 4.45 2.80 -7.26
N PRO A 140 4.64 4.02 -7.79
CA PRO A 140 3.64 4.64 -8.65
C PRO A 140 3.54 3.95 -10.02
N ASP A 141 2.31 3.75 -10.51
CA ASP A 141 2.00 3.07 -11.78
C ASP A 141 2.61 3.71 -13.04
N ASN A 142 3.01 4.98 -12.95
CA ASN A 142 3.61 5.73 -14.05
C ASN A 142 5.13 5.52 -14.17
N ASP A 143 5.78 4.87 -13.20
CA ASP A 143 7.20 4.55 -13.27
C ASP A 143 7.39 3.23 -14.08
N PRO A 144 8.07 3.28 -15.23
CA PRO A 144 8.32 2.10 -16.06
C PRO A 144 9.01 0.96 -15.33
N LYS A 145 9.73 1.24 -14.22
CA LYS A 145 10.42 0.25 -13.40
C LYS A 145 9.46 -0.79 -12.79
N TRP A 146 8.23 -0.41 -12.50
CA TRP A 146 7.27 -1.29 -11.81
C TRP A 146 6.36 -2.07 -12.76
N LYS A 147 6.40 -1.75 -14.05
CA LYS A 147 5.59 -2.43 -15.06
C LYS A 147 5.96 -3.93 -15.13
N GLY A 148 4.98 -4.79 -14.85
CA GLY A 148 5.17 -6.24 -14.80
C GLY A 148 6.08 -6.73 -13.67
N ALA A 149 6.36 -5.89 -12.67
CA ALA A 149 7.11 -6.30 -11.49
C ALA A 149 6.30 -7.33 -10.69
N ALA A 150 6.99 -8.34 -10.17
CA ALA A 150 6.39 -9.31 -9.26
C ALA A 150 6.08 -8.63 -7.92
N SER A 151 4.87 -8.84 -7.39
CA SER A 151 4.41 -8.22 -6.15
C SER A 151 5.25 -8.60 -4.92
N SER A 152 6.00 -9.70 -5.01
CA SER A 152 7.01 -10.09 -4.01
C SER A 152 8.07 -9.01 -3.76
N VAL A 153 8.36 -8.15 -4.73
CA VAL A 153 9.28 -7.01 -4.57
C VAL A 153 8.72 -5.99 -3.58
N PHE A 154 7.42 -5.70 -3.66
CA PHE A 154 6.76 -4.75 -2.77
C PHE A 154 6.68 -5.28 -1.33
N ILE A 155 6.42 -6.57 -1.15
CA ILE A 155 6.46 -7.22 0.18
C ILE A 155 7.84 -7.11 0.82
N LYS A 156 8.90 -7.43 0.09
CA LYS A 156 10.27 -7.36 0.61
C LYS A 156 10.63 -5.95 1.07
N GLU A 157 10.20 -4.95 0.32
CA GLU A 157 10.43 -3.55 0.69
C GLU A 157 9.63 -3.13 1.92
N ALA A 158 8.35 -3.53 2.01
CA ALA A 158 7.54 -3.28 3.20
C ALA A 158 8.13 -3.96 4.46
N VAL A 159 8.64 -5.19 4.34
CA VAL A 159 9.33 -5.91 5.42
C VAL A 159 10.62 -5.19 5.81
N ARG A 160 11.42 -4.71 4.85
CA ARG A 160 12.63 -3.92 5.12
C ARG A 160 12.30 -2.64 5.90
N LEU A 161 11.28 -1.90 5.47
CA LEU A 161 10.83 -0.67 6.14
C LEU A 161 10.28 -0.95 7.55
N MET A 162 9.56 -2.06 7.73
CA MET A 162 9.10 -2.53 9.04
C MET A 162 10.26 -2.84 9.98
N ASP A 163 11.27 -3.55 9.48
CA ASP A 163 12.49 -3.91 10.20
C ASP A 163 13.26 -2.66 10.66
N GLU A 164 13.44 -1.70 9.74
CA GLU A 164 14.12 -0.42 10.02
C GLU A 164 13.37 0.47 11.01
N ALA A 165 12.05 0.41 11.01
CA ALA A 165 11.22 1.04 12.05
C ALA A 165 11.30 0.31 13.40
N GLY A 166 11.98 -0.84 13.46
CA GLY A 166 12.17 -1.67 14.64
C GLY A 166 10.89 -2.39 15.07
N TYR A 167 10.12 -2.88 14.11
CA TYR A 167 8.93 -3.71 14.34
C TYR A 167 9.08 -5.07 13.66
N GLU A 168 8.27 -6.02 14.10
CA GLU A 168 8.08 -7.33 13.49
C GLU A 168 6.61 -7.71 13.46
N ILE A 169 6.25 -8.76 12.71
CA ILE A 169 4.88 -9.25 12.64
C ILE A 169 4.55 -10.02 13.92
N GLY A 170 3.55 -9.54 14.67
CA GLY A 170 2.90 -10.33 15.71
C GLY A 170 1.95 -11.36 15.11
N ASN A 171 0.97 -10.90 14.33
CA ASN A 171 0.14 -11.77 13.49
C ASN A 171 -0.45 -11.01 12.29
N LEU A 172 -0.88 -11.78 11.28
CA LEU A 172 -1.58 -11.28 10.10
C LEU A 172 -2.79 -12.15 9.80
N ASP A 173 -3.92 -11.52 9.48
CA ASP A 173 -5.12 -12.20 9.03
C ASP A 173 -5.69 -11.53 7.77
N ALA A 174 -5.70 -12.28 6.67
CA ALA A 174 -6.22 -11.83 5.39
C ALA A 174 -7.57 -12.49 5.07
N THR A 175 -8.42 -11.76 4.34
CA THR A 175 -9.69 -12.24 3.80
C THR A 175 -9.75 -11.90 2.32
N LEU A 176 -9.72 -12.93 1.50
CA LEU A 176 -9.93 -12.82 0.06
C LEU A 176 -11.43 -12.96 -0.26
N ILE A 177 -11.94 -12.10 -1.13
CA ILE A 177 -13.30 -12.14 -1.62
C ILE A 177 -13.26 -12.44 -3.12
N LEU A 178 -13.66 -13.65 -3.48
CA LEU A 178 -13.60 -14.16 -4.85
C LEU A 178 -14.71 -15.17 -5.10
N GLN A 179 -15.49 -14.96 -6.17
CA GLN A 179 -16.59 -15.87 -6.50
C GLN A 179 -16.10 -17.22 -7.06
N ARG A 180 -15.09 -17.18 -7.94
CA ARG A 180 -14.43 -18.36 -8.53
C ARG A 180 -12.96 -18.01 -8.84
N PRO A 181 -12.01 -18.95 -8.78
CA PRO A 181 -12.19 -20.37 -8.43
C PRO A 181 -12.24 -20.61 -6.92
N LYS A 182 -12.35 -21.88 -6.51
CA LYS A 182 -12.29 -22.25 -5.09
C LYS A 182 -10.85 -22.15 -4.60
N ILE A 183 -10.61 -21.37 -3.55
CA ILE A 183 -9.26 -21.11 -3.02
C ILE A 183 -8.80 -22.16 -2.01
N SER A 184 -9.71 -22.94 -1.41
CA SER A 184 -9.35 -23.94 -0.40
C SER A 184 -8.24 -24.93 -0.82
N PRO A 185 -8.15 -25.40 -2.09
CA PRO A 185 -7.05 -26.29 -2.51
C PRO A 185 -5.68 -25.62 -2.56
N HIS A 186 -5.64 -24.28 -2.65
CA HIS A 186 -4.41 -23.50 -2.81
C HIS A 186 -3.98 -22.79 -1.51
N LYS A 187 -4.88 -22.72 -0.53
CA LYS A 187 -4.72 -21.91 0.70
C LYS A 187 -3.40 -22.16 1.43
N GLU A 188 -2.97 -23.40 1.56
CA GLU A 188 -1.72 -23.73 2.29
C GLU A 188 -0.47 -23.28 1.52
N ASN A 189 -0.46 -23.42 0.19
CA ASN A 189 0.64 -22.95 -0.66
C ASN A 189 0.74 -21.42 -0.61
N ILE A 190 -0.41 -20.75 -0.65
CA ILE A 190 -0.49 -19.28 -0.53
C ILE A 190 0.03 -18.84 0.84
N ARG A 191 -0.43 -19.48 1.93
CA ARG A 191 0.04 -19.18 3.28
C ARG A 191 1.54 -19.40 3.41
N ALA A 192 2.07 -20.53 2.92
CA ALA A 192 3.50 -20.83 2.99
C ALA A 192 4.36 -19.81 2.24
N ASN A 193 3.96 -19.42 1.02
CA ASN A 193 4.68 -18.40 0.26
C ASN A 193 4.61 -17.03 0.93
N LEU A 194 3.43 -16.65 1.44
CA LEU A 194 3.26 -15.40 2.18
C LEU A 194 4.14 -15.36 3.44
N SER A 195 4.15 -16.42 4.24
CA SER A 195 5.03 -16.57 5.41
C SER A 195 6.51 -16.43 5.04
N GLN A 196 6.94 -17.08 3.95
CA GLN A 196 8.32 -16.99 3.46
C GLN A 196 8.69 -15.56 3.05
N LEU A 197 7.82 -14.87 2.30
CA LEU A 197 8.05 -13.51 1.85
C LEU A 197 8.11 -12.51 3.01
N LEU A 198 7.29 -12.74 4.04
CA LEU A 198 7.25 -11.92 5.25
C LEU A 198 8.37 -12.22 6.25
N GLY A 199 9.05 -13.37 6.11
CA GLY A 199 10.00 -13.85 7.12
C GLY A 199 9.33 -14.20 8.45
N ALA A 200 8.06 -14.63 8.42
CA ALA A 200 7.25 -14.93 9.60
C ALA A 200 6.88 -16.42 9.69
N ASP A 201 6.70 -16.92 10.91
CA ASP A 201 6.26 -18.30 11.10
C ASP A 201 4.83 -18.51 10.54
N PRO A 202 4.54 -19.65 9.87
CA PRO A 202 3.20 -19.92 9.35
C PRO A 202 2.07 -19.92 10.39
N SER A 203 2.36 -20.13 11.67
CA SER A 203 1.36 -20.08 12.75
C SER A 203 0.80 -18.68 13.01
N VAL A 204 1.50 -17.62 12.59
CA VAL A 204 1.08 -16.23 12.79
C VAL A 204 0.50 -15.58 11.53
N VAL A 205 0.40 -16.33 10.42
CA VAL A 205 -0.14 -15.85 9.14
C VAL A 205 -1.40 -16.62 8.81
N ASN A 206 -2.54 -15.95 8.64
CA ASN A 206 -3.78 -16.62 8.25
C ASN A 206 -4.36 -16.03 6.96
N LEU A 207 -5.01 -16.89 6.18
CA LEU A 207 -5.76 -16.52 4.98
C LEU A 207 -7.14 -17.16 5.02
N LYS A 208 -8.18 -16.35 4.83
CA LYS A 208 -9.56 -16.78 4.64
C LYS A 208 -9.99 -16.46 3.21
N ALA A 209 -10.96 -17.20 2.70
CA ALA A 209 -11.56 -16.92 1.40
C ALA A 209 -13.08 -17.03 1.51
N LYS A 210 -13.79 -16.10 0.88
CA LYS A 210 -15.25 -16.02 0.87
C LYS A 210 -15.74 -15.70 -0.54
N THR A 211 -16.91 -16.22 -0.89
CA THR A 211 -17.70 -15.75 -2.03
C THR A 211 -18.34 -14.41 -1.70
N HIS A 212 -18.80 -13.71 -2.74
CA HIS A 212 -19.62 -12.50 -2.59
C HIS A 212 -21.07 -12.77 -2.98
N GLU A 213 -21.56 -13.98 -2.66
CA GLU A 213 -22.96 -14.41 -2.82
C GLU A 213 -23.62 -14.08 -4.17
N LYS A 214 -22.85 -14.09 -5.27
CA LYS A 214 -23.31 -13.73 -6.62
C LYS A 214 -23.88 -12.31 -6.76
N VAL A 215 -23.55 -11.40 -5.84
CA VAL A 215 -23.92 -9.98 -5.92
C VAL A 215 -22.73 -9.10 -6.32
N ASP A 216 -23.02 -8.07 -7.11
CA ASP A 216 -22.07 -7.05 -7.58
C ASP A 216 -20.89 -7.61 -8.41
N SER A 217 -19.89 -6.77 -8.69
CA SER A 217 -18.74 -7.17 -9.51
C SER A 217 -17.98 -8.38 -8.96
N LEU A 218 -17.86 -8.48 -7.63
CA LEU A 218 -17.21 -9.61 -6.96
C LEU A 218 -18.01 -10.90 -7.20
N GLY A 219 -19.34 -10.85 -7.03
CA GLY A 219 -20.23 -12.00 -7.22
C GLY A 219 -20.44 -12.38 -8.69
N GLU A 220 -20.30 -11.43 -9.61
CA GLU A 220 -20.32 -11.63 -11.06
C GLU A 220 -18.96 -12.10 -11.61
N ASN A 221 -17.97 -12.36 -10.75
CA ASN A 221 -16.61 -12.76 -11.12
C ASN A 221 -15.94 -11.75 -12.08
N ARG A 222 -16.25 -10.46 -11.92
CA ARG A 222 -15.63 -9.33 -12.64
C ARG A 222 -14.55 -8.63 -11.84
N SER A 223 -14.44 -8.95 -10.55
CA SER A 223 -13.37 -8.43 -9.69
C SER A 223 -12.99 -9.42 -8.60
N ILE A 224 -11.85 -9.16 -7.99
CA ILE A 224 -11.36 -9.81 -6.78
C ILE A 224 -10.98 -8.74 -5.77
N ALA A 225 -11.22 -8.98 -4.49
CA ALA A 225 -10.81 -8.07 -3.42
C ALA A 225 -10.10 -8.80 -2.29
N ALA A 226 -9.24 -8.08 -1.57
CA ALA A 226 -8.61 -8.55 -0.36
C ALA A 226 -8.73 -7.51 0.76
N HIS A 227 -8.91 -8.00 1.97
CA HIS A 227 -8.71 -7.23 3.19
C HIS A 227 -7.64 -7.90 4.04
N THR A 228 -6.78 -7.10 4.66
CA THR A 228 -5.75 -7.60 5.59
C THR A 228 -5.79 -6.76 6.85
N VAL A 229 -5.70 -7.44 8.00
CA VAL A 229 -5.35 -6.81 9.27
C VAL A 229 -4.03 -7.38 9.77
N VAL A 230 -3.14 -6.52 10.23
CA VAL A 230 -1.85 -6.90 10.79
C VAL A 230 -1.66 -6.26 12.16
N LEU A 231 -1.11 -7.02 13.09
CA LEU A 231 -0.59 -6.53 14.36
C LEU A 231 0.93 -6.58 14.29
N LEU A 232 1.58 -5.43 14.33
CA LEU A 232 3.03 -5.32 14.47
C LEU A 232 3.42 -5.19 15.94
N MET A 233 4.53 -5.81 16.31
CA MET A 233 5.12 -5.80 17.64
C MET A 233 6.47 -5.08 17.61
N LYS A 234 6.75 -4.28 18.63
CA LYS A 234 8.07 -3.65 18.78
C LYS A 234 9.11 -4.73 19.11
N LYS A 235 10.24 -4.70 18.40
CA LYS A 235 11.42 -5.54 18.69
C LYS A 235 12.10 -5.14 20.01
#